data_AF-A0A0E1NDM5-F1
#
_entry.id   AF-A0A0E1NDM5-F1
#
_cell.length_a   1.000
_cell.length_b   1.000
_cell.length_c   1.000
_cell.angle_alpha   90.00
_cell.angle_beta   90.00
_cell.angle_gamma   90.00
#
_symmetry.space_group_name_H-M   'P 1'
#
loop_
_entity.id
_entity.type
_entity.pdbx_description
1 polymer ?
#
loop_
_entity_poly.entity_id
_entity_poly.type
_entity_poly.pdbx_seq_one_letter_code
_entity_poly.pdbx_strand_id
1 'polypeptide(L)' 'MVSTLYYKKIGCGVNEAYCLFPDLDDSDPECHFDGIMFGVWEGEVIVPESVGFEYVKLACEKYLQLHPEDTNKVKTLLA' A
#
# COMPACT_ATOMS: atom_id res chain seq x y z
N MET A 1 -4.04 -1.19 -9.77
CA MET A 1 -4.50 -2.32 -8.94
C MET A 1 -4.15 -2.11 -7.47
N VAL A 2 -2.97 -1.52 -7.16
CA VAL A 2 -2.53 -1.18 -5.79
C VAL A 2 -3.38 -0.10 -5.11
N SER A 3 -3.82 0.93 -5.84
CA SER A 3 -4.49 2.09 -5.25
C SER A 3 -5.94 1.86 -4.79
N THR A 4 -6.64 0.86 -5.32
CA THR A 4 -8.00 0.50 -4.87
C THR A 4 -8.01 -0.26 -3.54
N LEU A 5 -6.90 -0.88 -3.17
CA LEU A 5 -6.75 -1.68 -1.95
C LEU A 5 -6.42 -0.80 -0.74
N TYR A 6 -5.68 0.28 -0.98
CA TYR A 6 -5.30 1.27 0.04
C TYR A 6 -6.50 2.01 0.65
N TYR A 7 -7.50 2.37 -0.16
CA TYR A 7 -8.69 3.10 0.31
C TYR A 7 -9.58 2.29 1.29
N LYS A 8 -9.51 0.96 1.22
CA LYS A 8 -10.32 0.08 2.08
C LYS A 8 -9.53 -0.51 3.26
N LYS A 9 -8.27 -0.11 3.46
CA LYS A 9 -7.32 -0.77 4.37
C LYS A 9 -7.22 -2.29 4.12
N ILE A 10 -7.34 -2.70 2.86
CA ILE A 10 -7.23 -4.12 2.48
C ILE A 10 -5.80 -4.35 2.02
N GLY A 11 -5.11 -5.28 2.67
CA GLY A 11 -3.76 -5.69 2.29
C GLY A 11 -3.70 -6.27 0.88
N CYS A 12 -2.54 -6.18 0.24
CA CYS A 12 -2.29 -6.75 -1.09
C CYS A 12 -0.93 -7.43 -1.13
N GLY A 13 -0.86 -8.64 -1.67
CA GLY A 13 0.39 -9.35 -1.95
C GLY A 13 0.47 -9.80 -3.40
N VAL A 14 1.58 -9.53 -4.08
CA VAL A 14 1.90 -10.01 -5.43
C VAL A 14 3.38 -10.36 -5.49
N ASN A 15 3.70 -11.59 -5.92
CA ASN A 15 5.07 -12.06 -6.11
C ASN A 15 6.00 -11.74 -4.92
N GLU A 16 5.62 -12.19 -3.72
CA GLU A 16 6.41 -12.04 -2.48
C GLU A 16 6.66 -10.58 -2.06
N ALA A 17 5.98 -9.61 -2.69
CA ALA A 17 5.88 -8.24 -2.25
C ALA A 17 4.46 -7.99 -1.74
N TYR A 18 4.33 -7.52 -0.51
CA TYR A 18 3.04 -7.28 0.11
C TYR A 18 2.98 -5.98 0.91
N CYS A 19 1.76 -5.50 1.10
CA CYS A 19 1.40 -4.38 1.95
C CYS A 19 0.25 -4.82 2.85
N LEU A 20 0.41 -4.73 4.17
CA LEU A 20 -0.61 -5.08 5.15
C LEU A 20 -0.97 -3.86 6.00
N PHE A 21 -2.25 -3.79 6.37
CA PHE A 21 -2.77 -2.87 7.38
C PHE A 21 -2.97 -3.63 8.68
N PRO A 22 -2.87 -2.95 9.83
CA PRO A 22 -3.00 -3.60 11.12
C PRO A 22 -4.43 -4.05 11.35
N ASP A 23 -4.56 -5.21 11.98
CA ASP A 23 -5.83 -5.76 12.43
C ASP A 23 -5.69 -6.16 13.90
N LEU A 24 -6.17 -5.30 14.80
CA LEU A 24 -6.09 -5.51 16.25
C LEU A 24 -7.10 -6.55 16.76
N ASP A 25 -8.09 -6.91 15.94
CA ASP A 25 -9.11 -7.90 16.27
C ASP A 25 -8.71 -9.30 15.79
N ASP A 26 -7.65 -9.45 15.00
CA ASP A 26 -7.14 -10.74 14.55
C ASP A 26 -6.57 -11.55 15.73
N SER A 27 -6.67 -12.88 15.63
CA SER A 27 -6.07 -13.81 16.58
C SER A 27 -4.54 -13.90 16.48
N ASP A 28 -3.98 -13.52 15.33
CA ASP A 28 -2.54 -13.50 15.09
C ASP A 28 -1.89 -12.22 15.63
N PRO A 29 -0.98 -12.30 16.62
CA PRO A 29 -0.30 -11.13 17.18
C PRO A 29 0.61 -10.41 16.15
N GLU A 30 1.00 -11.06 15.06
CA GLU A 30 1.78 -10.42 13.99
C GLU A 30 0.96 -9.36 13.23
N CYS A 31 -0.38 -9.46 13.28
CA CYS A 31 -1.30 -8.46 12.72
C CYS A 31 -1.46 -7.22 13.63
N HIS A 32 -0.96 -7.27 14.87
CA HIS A 32 -1.14 -6.23 15.89
C HIS A 32 -0.01 -5.20 15.86
N PHE A 33 0.03 -4.38 14.80
CA PHE A 33 1.02 -3.31 14.66
C PHE A 33 0.36 -1.92 14.49
N ASP A 34 1.17 -0.88 14.42
CA ASP A 34 0.73 0.48 14.12
C ASP A 34 1.41 0.99 12.85
N GLY A 35 0.65 1.62 11.96
CA GLY A 35 1.11 2.04 10.64
C GLY A 35 0.78 1.05 9.52
N ILE A 36 1.73 0.83 8.59
CA ILE A 36 1.56 -0.01 7.40
C ILE A 36 2.81 -0.87 7.25
N MET A 37 2.62 -2.17 7.12
CA MET A 37 3.71 -3.12 6.92
C MET A 37 3.92 -3.36 5.43
N PHE A 38 5.15 -3.17 4.97
CA PHE A 38 5.59 -3.55 3.64
C PHE A 38 6.58 -4.71 3.76
N GLY A 39 6.31 -5.80 3.05
CA GLY A 39 7.18 -6.97 3.00
C GLY A 39 7.65 -7.24 1.58
N VAL A 40 8.93 -7.59 1.42
CA VAL A 40 9.52 -8.05 0.16
C VAL A 40 10.50 -9.19 0.48
N TRP A 41 10.15 -10.41 0.06
CA TRP A 41 10.86 -11.64 0.44
C TRP A 41 10.96 -11.79 1.97
N GLU A 42 12.17 -11.82 2.54
CA GLU A 42 12.42 -11.91 3.98
C GLU A 42 12.54 -10.53 4.67
N GLY A 43 12.38 -9.44 3.91
CA GLY A 43 12.51 -8.08 4.43
C GLY A 43 11.16 -7.44 4.72
N GLU A 44 10.90 -7.12 5.98
CA GLU A 44 9.68 -6.45 6.43
C GLU A 44 10.00 -5.10 7.07
N VAL A 45 9.19 -4.10 6.77
CA VAL A 45 9.28 -2.77 7.39
C VAL A 45 7.90 -2.23 7.70
N ILE A 46 7.72 -1.75 8.93
CA ILE A 46 6.52 -1.04 9.34
C ILE A 46 6.84 0.45 9.29
N VAL A 47 6.01 1.21 8.58
CA VAL A 47 6.13 2.66 8.45
C VAL A 47 4.85 3.34 8.91
N PRO A 48 4.92 4.60 9.40
CA PRO A 48 3.72 5.37 9.68
C PRO A 48 2.82 5.49 8.44
N GLU A 49 1.50 5.54 8.62
CA GLU A 49 0.55 5.66 7.50
C GLU A 49 0.93 6.83 6.58
N SER A 50 1.31 7.99 7.13
CA SER A 50 1.74 9.16 6.36
C SER A 50 2.89 8.86 5.38
N VAL A 51 3.87 8.08 5.82
CA VAL A 51 5.02 7.66 5.00
C VAL A 51 4.57 6.65 3.94
N GLY A 52 3.68 5.72 4.30
CA GLY A 52 3.07 4.80 3.34
C GLY A 52 2.32 5.54 2.22
N PHE A 53 1.55 6.57 2.56
CA PHE A 53 0.81 7.39 1.59
C PHE A 53 1.76 8.13 0.65
N GLU A 54 2.89 8.62 1.14
CA GLU A 54 3.94 9.23 0.30
C GLU A 54 4.50 8.25 -0.72
N TYR A 55 4.77 6.99 -0.32
CA TYR A 55 5.23 5.96 -1.25
C TYR A 55 4.20 5.62 -2.32
N VAL A 56 2.92 5.52 -1.96
CA VAL A 56 1.85 5.31 -2.94
C VAL A 56 1.81 6.44 -3.97
N LYS A 57 1.90 7.69 -3.51
CA LYS A 57 1.93 8.86 -4.39
C LYS A 57 3.13 8.81 -5.34
N LEU A 58 4.33 8.52 -4.83
CA LEU A 58 5.54 8.41 -5.65
C LEU A 58 5.44 7.27 -6.69
N ALA A 59 4.86 6.13 -6.32
CA ALA A 59 4.63 5.02 -7.22
C ALA A 59 3.63 5.39 -8.33
N CYS A 60 2.56 6.10 -7.97
CA CYS A 60 1.57 6.63 -8.92
C CYS A 60 2.19 7.65 -9.88
N GLU A 61 3.05 8.55 -9.40
CA GLU A 61 3.77 9.52 -10.24
C GLU A 61 4.67 8.81 -11.27
N LYS A 62 5.44 7.80 -10.83
CA LYS A 62 6.26 6.97 -11.73
C LYS A 62 5.42 6.19 -12.74
N TYR A 63 4.29 5.63 -12.32
CA TYR A 63 3.37 4.93 -13.20
C TYR A 63 2.83 5.85 -14.30
N LEU A 64 2.40 7.07 -13.95
CA LEU A 64 1.84 8.03 -14.91
C LEU A 64 2.88 8.58 -15.91
N GLN A 65 4.17 8.52 -15.59
CA GLN A 65 5.22 8.83 -16.57
C GLN A 65 5.26 7.82 -17.73
N LEU A 66 4.87 6.56 -17.46
CA LEU A 66 4.81 5.49 -18.46
C LEU A 66 3.42 5.37 -19.10
N HIS A 67 2.37 5.67 -18.33
CA HIS A 67 0.95 5.53 -18.69
C HIS A 67 0.16 6.81 -18.44
N PRO A 68 0.42 7.90 -19.18
CA PRO A 68 -0.27 9.18 -18.97
C PRO A 68 -1.79 9.10 -19.22
N GLU A 69 -2.26 8.14 -20.02
CA GLU A 69 -3.67 7.85 -20.28
C GLU A 69 -4.49 7.56 -19.01
N ASP A 70 -3.84 7.04 -17.97
CA ASP A 70 -4.49 6.67 -16.71
C ASP A 70 -4.56 7.81 -15.70
N THR A 71 -4.14 9.04 -16.06
CA THR A 71 -4.09 10.20 -15.14
C THR A 71 -5.40 10.42 -14.37
N ASN A 72 -6.54 10.39 -15.05
CA ASN A 72 -7.84 10.61 -14.41
C ASN A 72 -8.19 9.46 -13.46
N LYS A 73 -7.87 8.22 -13.85
CA LYS A 73 -8.12 7.03 -13.03
C LYS A 73 -7.27 7.05 -11.75
N VAL A 74 -5.98 7.39 -11.86
CA VAL A 74 -5.09 7.51 -10.71
C VAL A 74 -5.52 8.66 -9.80
N LYS A 75 -5.92 9.82 -10.35
CA LYS A 75 -6.45 10.93 -9.56
C LYS A 75 -7.69 10.55 -8.75
N THR A 76 -8.64 9.82 -9.35
CA THR A 76 -9.83 9.34 -8.63
C THR A 76 -9.48 8.36 -7.51
N LEU A 77 -8.40 7.60 -7.64
CA LEU A 77 -7.97 6.63 -6.62
C LEU A 77 -7.12 7.25 -5.49
N LEU A 78 -6.60 8.46 -5.70
CA LEU A 78 -5.83 9.23 -4.71
C LEU A 78 -6.63 10.37 -4.06
N ALA A 79 -7.88 10.59 -4.49
CA ALA A 79 -8.79 11.61 -3.96
C ALA A 79 -9.46 11.17 -2.66
#